data_AF-A0A2V7ZHV1-F1
#
_entry.id   AF-A0A2V7ZHV1-F1
#
_cell.length_a   1.000
_cell.length_b   1.000
_cell.length_c   1.000
_cell.angle_alpha   90.00
_cell.angle_beta   90.00
_cell.angle_gamma   90.00
#
_symmetry.space_group_name_H-M   'P 1'
#
loop_
_entity.id
_entity.type
_entity.pdbx_description
1 polymer ?
#
loop_
_entity_poly.entity_id
_entity_poly.type
_entity_poly.pdbx_seq_one_letter_code
_entity_poly.pdbx_strand_id
1 'polypeptide(L)'
;MAADGVGRVFDIPAIAGLTTTYFVRLALHDSGGRLVSRNFYWLSTQDDELDWQKTEWYYTPTKRHADLTALAHLPETALSVSPPADGAGTTAIRVTVANTGRALAFQVHLELIDPATGAEILPVYWDDNYFELLPGEERGISVSTARTTVRPRVTAEAWNSAPAR
;
A
#
# COMPACT_ATOMS: atom_id res chain seq x y z
N MET A 1 -19.88 5.16 -20.89
CA MET A 1 -19.71 6.28 -19.94
C MET A 1 -18.69 7.24 -20.52
N ALA A 2 -18.73 8.52 -20.14
CA ALA A 2 -17.60 9.42 -20.43
C ALA A 2 -16.33 8.91 -19.73
N ALA A 3 -15.15 9.32 -20.21
CA ALA A 3 -13.86 8.85 -19.67
C ALA A 3 -13.71 9.06 -18.15
N ASP A 4 -14.41 10.07 -17.59
CA ASP A 4 -14.41 10.40 -16.16
C ASP A 4 -15.79 10.19 -15.49
N GLY A 5 -16.61 9.29 -16.04
CA GLY A 5 -17.92 8.99 -15.49
C GLY A 5 -17.86 8.17 -14.19
N VAL A 6 -18.70 8.49 -13.22
CA VAL A 6 -18.89 7.68 -12.00
C VAL A 6 -20.12 6.79 -12.17
N GLY A 7 -19.96 5.51 -11.86
CA GLY A 7 -21.04 4.53 -11.84
C GLY A 7 -21.04 3.76 -10.52
N ARG A 8 -22.21 3.67 -9.88
CA ARG A 8 -22.39 2.77 -8.74
C ARG A 8 -22.34 1.32 -9.24
N VAL A 9 -21.48 0.50 -8.65
CA VAL A 9 -21.35 -0.91 -9.00
C VAL A 9 -22.20 -1.78 -8.08
N PHE A 10 -22.00 -1.66 -6.76
CA PHE A 10 -22.76 -2.37 -5.74
C PHE A 10 -22.65 -1.66 -4.38
N ASP A 11 -23.47 -2.09 -3.42
CA ASP A 11 -23.36 -1.70 -2.01
C ASP A 11 -22.73 -2.82 -1.20
N ILE A 12 -21.85 -2.44 -0.27
CA ILE A 12 -21.35 -3.37 0.74
C ILE A 12 -22.45 -3.47 1.82
N PRO A 13 -23.08 -4.65 2.03
CA PRO A 13 -24.12 -4.79 3.03
C PRO A 13 -23.54 -4.70 4.45
N ALA A 14 -24.40 -4.57 5.46
CA ALA A 14 -23.97 -4.72 6.85
C ALA A 14 -23.41 -6.14 7.08
N ILE A 15 -22.19 -6.21 7.61
CA ILE A 15 -21.51 -7.47 7.92
C ILE A 15 -21.47 -7.63 9.45
N ALA A 16 -22.10 -8.68 9.96
CA ALA A 16 -22.08 -8.99 11.38
C ALA A 16 -20.74 -9.61 11.79
N GLY A 17 -20.33 -9.38 13.05
CA GLY A 17 -19.14 -10.03 13.63
C GLY A 17 -17.79 -9.44 13.19
N LEU A 18 -17.78 -8.23 12.61
CA LEU A 18 -16.55 -7.50 12.36
C LEU A 18 -15.86 -7.12 13.68
N THR A 19 -14.53 -7.13 13.67
CA THR A 19 -13.73 -6.43 14.67
C THR A 19 -13.90 -4.93 14.54
N THR A 20 -13.65 -4.18 15.63
CA THR A 20 -13.80 -2.72 15.62
C THR A 20 -13.02 -2.06 14.49
N THR A 21 -11.77 -2.45 14.29
CA THR A 21 -10.99 -2.11 13.10
C THR A 21 -10.96 -3.30 12.17
N TYR A 22 -11.24 -3.11 10.88
CA TYR A 22 -11.26 -4.18 9.89
C TYR A 22 -10.74 -3.68 8.54
N PHE A 23 -10.47 -4.61 7.63
CA PHE A 23 -9.98 -4.30 6.29
C PHE A 23 -11.02 -4.62 5.22
N VAL A 24 -11.03 -3.82 4.16
CA VAL A 24 -11.81 -4.06 2.94
C VAL A 24 -10.85 -4.04 1.75
N ARG A 25 -10.80 -5.14 1.01
CA ARG A 25 -10.09 -5.24 -0.26
C ARG A 25 -11.08 -5.28 -1.40
N LEU A 26 -11.00 -4.30 -2.30
CA LEU A 26 -11.77 -4.24 -3.53
C LEU A 26 -10.83 -4.52 -4.70
N ALA A 27 -11.21 -5.48 -5.56
CA ALA A 27 -10.45 -5.85 -6.75
C ALA A 27 -11.35 -5.76 -7.98
N LEU A 28 -10.87 -5.05 -9.01
CA LEU A 28 -11.53 -4.93 -10.30
C LEU A 28 -10.76 -5.76 -11.32
N HIS A 29 -11.45 -6.70 -11.96
CA HIS A 29 -10.90 -7.49 -13.06
C HIS A 29 -11.57 -7.08 -14.37
N ASP A 30 -10.81 -7.05 -15.46
CA ASP A 30 -11.38 -6.90 -16.80
C ASP A 30 -12.08 -8.19 -17.29
N SER A 31 -12.67 -8.16 -18.48
CA SER A 31 -13.39 -9.31 -19.04
C SER A 31 -12.48 -10.53 -19.32
N GLY A 32 -11.17 -10.34 -19.37
CA GLY A 32 -10.18 -11.42 -19.49
C GLY A 32 -9.72 -11.98 -18.13
N GLY A 33 -10.25 -11.46 -17.03
CA GLY A 33 -9.86 -11.85 -15.66
C GLY A 33 -8.59 -11.17 -15.15
N ARG A 34 -8.02 -10.22 -15.89
CA ARG A 34 -6.81 -9.51 -15.45
C ARG A 34 -7.16 -8.44 -14.41
N LEU A 35 -6.38 -8.38 -13.33
CA LEU A 35 -6.53 -7.34 -12.31
C LEU A 35 -6.15 -5.97 -12.90
N VAL A 36 -7.09 -5.04 -12.91
CA VAL A 36 -6.90 -3.68 -13.44
C VAL A 36 -6.90 -2.60 -12.37
N SER A 37 -7.50 -2.87 -11.22
CA SER A 37 -7.44 -1.98 -10.06
C SER A 37 -7.60 -2.77 -8.78
N ARG A 38 -6.91 -2.34 -7.73
CA ARG A 38 -7.07 -2.86 -6.37
C ARG A 38 -7.01 -1.68 -5.40
N ASN A 39 -8.03 -1.57 -4.54
CA ASN A 39 -8.01 -0.65 -3.41
C ASN A 39 -8.14 -1.44 -2.12
N PHE A 40 -7.45 -0.97 -1.10
CA PHE A 40 -7.46 -1.54 0.23
C PHE A 40 -7.79 -0.43 1.23
N TYR A 41 -8.72 -0.72 2.13
CA TYR A 41 -9.19 0.23 3.13
C TYR A 41 -9.06 -0.41 4.50
N TRP A 42 -8.72 0.40 5.50
CA TRP A 42 -8.81 0.08 6.92
C TRP A 42 -9.91 0.94 7.52
N LEU A 43 -10.99 0.29 7.93
CA LEU A 43 -12.21 0.93 8.38
C LEU A 43 -12.48 0.60 9.85
N SER A 44 -13.34 1.42 10.46
CA SER A 44 -13.84 1.18 11.79
C SER A 44 -15.33 0.85 11.77
N THR A 45 -15.81 0.05 12.72
CA THR A 45 -17.25 -0.08 12.99
C THR A 45 -17.80 1.14 13.72
N GLN A 46 -16.94 2.05 14.18
CA GLN A 46 -17.30 3.36 14.70
C GLN A 46 -17.06 4.42 13.63
N ASP A 47 -18.12 5.10 13.20
CA ASP A 47 -18.00 6.17 12.21
C ASP A 47 -17.37 7.43 12.81
N ASP A 48 -16.57 8.13 11.99
CA ASP A 48 -16.28 9.54 12.19
C ASP A 48 -17.59 10.35 12.15
N GLU A 49 -17.84 11.17 13.16
CA GLU A 49 -18.98 12.08 13.23
C GLU A 49 -18.46 13.51 13.24
N LEU A 50 -18.85 14.32 12.25
CA LEU A 50 -18.46 15.72 12.16
C LEU A 50 -19.32 16.61 13.06
N ASP A 51 -18.70 17.57 13.74
CA ASP A 51 -19.35 18.61 14.54
C ASP A 51 -19.65 19.83 13.66
N TRP A 52 -20.68 19.69 12.81
CA TRP A 52 -21.05 20.70 11.83
C TRP A 52 -21.36 22.09 12.45
N GLN A 53 -21.80 22.13 13.71
CA GLN A 53 -22.11 23.38 14.42
C GLN A 53 -20.86 24.23 14.71
N LYS A 54 -19.67 23.63 14.66
CA LYS A 54 -18.38 24.30 14.88
C LYS A 54 -17.56 24.42 13.60
N THR A 55 -18.22 24.40 12.44
CA THR A 55 -17.54 24.57 11.15
C THR A 55 -16.96 25.97 11.04
N GLU A 56 -15.66 26.02 10.75
CA GLU A 56 -14.93 27.21 10.33
C GLU A 56 -14.83 27.23 8.79
N TRP A 57 -14.46 28.38 8.22
CA TRP A 57 -14.38 28.55 6.76
C TRP A 57 -13.44 27.55 6.05
N TYR A 58 -12.52 26.94 6.79
CA TYR A 58 -11.49 26.03 6.30
C TYR A 58 -11.57 24.60 6.88
N TYR A 59 -12.43 24.35 7.86
CA TYR A 59 -12.40 23.08 8.62
C TYR A 59 -13.69 22.83 9.39
N THR A 60 -14.14 21.57 9.41
CA THR A 60 -15.18 21.09 10.32
C THR A 60 -14.54 20.12 11.31
N PRO A 61 -14.62 20.38 12.63
CA PRO A 61 -14.07 19.48 13.63
C PRO A 61 -14.82 18.15 13.67
N THR A 62 -14.11 17.09 14.05
CA THR A 62 -14.69 15.77 14.30
C THR A 62 -15.13 15.66 15.77
N LYS A 63 -16.40 15.33 15.99
CA LYS A 63 -17.03 15.12 17.30
C LYS A 63 -16.72 13.74 17.88
N ARG A 64 -16.65 12.72 17.02
CA ARG A 64 -16.28 11.34 17.36
C ARG A 64 -15.41 10.80 16.24
N HIS A 65 -14.28 10.21 16.59
CA HIS A 65 -13.34 9.66 15.60
C HIS A 65 -13.59 8.17 15.36
N ALA A 66 -13.31 7.69 14.16
CA ALA A 66 -13.21 6.27 13.89
C ALA A 66 -12.14 5.61 14.80
N ASP A 67 -12.41 4.38 15.26
CA ASP A 67 -11.45 3.62 16.07
C ASP A 67 -10.63 2.67 15.19
N LEU A 68 -9.38 3.09 14.94
CA LEU A 68 -8.36 2.36 14.18
C LEU A 68 -7.18 1.92 15.06
N THR A 69 -7.35 1.97 16.39
CA THR A 69 -6.24 1.73 17.35
C THR A 69 -5.68 0.31 17.28
N ALA A 70 -6.47 -0.65 16.79
CA ALA A 70 -6.02 -2.03 16.60
C ALA A 70 -4.90 -2.15 15.54
N LEU A 71 -4.74 -1.17 14.64
CA LEU A 71 -3.63 -1.16 13.67
C LEU A 71 -2.25 -1.13 14.36
N ALA A 72 -2.16 -0.53 15.55
CA ALA A 72 -0.92 -0.51 16.34
C ALA A 72 -0.49 -1.90 16.86
N HIS A 73 -1.41 -2.87 16.82
CA HIS A 73 -1.20 -4.22 17.34
C HIS A 73 -1.31 -5.28 16.23
N LEU A 74 -1.12 -4.88 14.97
CA LEU A 74 -1.09 -5.83 13.86
C LEU A 74 0.01 -6.87 14.11
N PRO A 75 -0.29 -8.18 13.97
CA PRO A 75 0.71 -9.21 14.13
C PRO A 75 1.86 -9.00 13.16
N GLU A 76 3.09 -9.19 13.61
CA GLU A 76 4.26 -9.02 12.74
C GLU A 76 4.24 -9.98 11.55
N THR A 77 4.78 -9.51 10.43
CA THR A 77 5.02 -10.34 9.25
C THR A 77 6.45 -10.20 8.72
N ALA A 78 6.79 -11.00 7.71
CA ALA A 78 8.09 -10.97 7.06
C ALA A 78 7.91 -10.74 5.55
N LEU A 79 8.74 -9.85 5.01
CA LEU A 79 8.82 -9.58 3.58
C LEU A 79 10.11 -10.17 3.00
N SER A 80 10.09 -10.41 1.69
CA SER A 80 11.27 -10.69 0.90
C SER A 80 11.25 -9.84 -0.37
N VAL A 81 12.43 -9.45 -0.84
CA VAL A 81 12.62 -8.69 -2.08
C VAL A 81 13.53 -9.48 -3.01
N SER A 82 13.12 -9.67 -4.26
CA SER A 82 13.96 -10.34 -5.24
C SER A 82 15.15 -9.45 -5.63
N PRO A 83 16.28 -10.05 -6.07
CA PRO A 83 17.32 -9.28 -6.74
C PRO A 83 16.75 -8.48 -7.92
N PRO A 84 17.27 -7.26 -8.20
CA PRO A 84 16.91 -6.50 -9.38
C PRO A 84 17.11 -7.32 -10.66
N ALA A 85 16.06 -7.45 -11.47
CA ALA A 85 16.14 -8.14 -12.77
C ALA A 85 17.05 -7.40 -13.77
N ASP A 86 17.21 -6.09 -13.58
CA ASP A 86 17.96 -5.21 -14.47
C ASP A 86 19.40 -4.91 -13.95
N GLY A 87 20.30 -4.54 -14.86
CA GLY A 87 21.72 -4.25 -14.61
C GLY A 87 22.00 -2.81 -14.17
N ALA A 88 23.25 -2.51 -13.76
CA ALA A 88 23.68 -1.14 -13.51
C ALA A 88 23.60 -0.28 -14.80
N GLY A 89 23.23 0.99 -14.66
CA GLY A 89 23.07 1.92 -15.79
C GLY A 89 21.71 1.88 -16.50
N THR A 90 20.74 1.09 -16.01
CA THR A 90 19.34 1.16 -16.46
C THR A 90 18.59 2.30 -15.77
N THR A 91 17.60 2.84 -16.47
CA THR A 91 16.66 3.84 -15.93
C THR A 91 15.42 3.20 -15.32
N ALA A 92 15.28 1.87 -15.41
CA ALA A 92 14.17 1.10 -14.89
C ALA A 92 14.71 -0.16 -14.22
N ILE A 93 14.15 -0.46 -13.05
CA ILE A 93 14.52 -1.59 -12.19
C ILE A 93 13.24 -2.32 -11.82
N ARG A 94 13.23 -3.63 -12.03
CA ARG A 94 12.14 -4.50 -11.58
C ARG A 94 12.55 -5.40 -10.44
N VAL A 95 11.70 -5.48 -9.43
CA VAL A 95 11.80 -6.40 -8.30
C VAL A 95 10.45 -7.05 -8.02
N THR A 96 10.47 -8.18 -7.33
CA THR A 96 9.27 -8.81 -6.76
C THR A 96 9.35 -8.71 -5.25
N VAL A 97 8.30 -8.21 -4.62
CA VAL A 97 8.16 -8.15 -3.16
C VAL A 97 7.12 -9.18 -2.75
N ALA A 98 7.46 -10.07 -1.82
CA ALA A 98 6.57 -11.13 -1.36
C ALA A 98 6.38 -11.11 0.15
N ASN A 99 5.16 -11.33 0.61
CA ASN A 99 4.85 -11.56 2.01
C ASN A 99 5.03 -13.04 2.34
N THR A 100 6.16 -13.36 2.96
CA THR A 100 6.52 -14.73 3.35
C THR A 100 6.02 -15.10 4.75
N GLY A 101 5.42 -14.15 5.47
CA GLY A 101 4.86 -14.37 6.79
C GLY A 101 3.42 -14.89 6.76
N ARG A 102 2.78 -14.90 7.93
CA ARG A 102 1.41 -15.42 8.15
C ARG A 102 0.39 -14.33 8.45
N ALA A 103 0.83 -13.08 8.60
CA ALA A 103 -0.03 -11.93 8.81
C ALA A 103 -0.04 -11.04 7.55
N LEU A 104 -1.02 -10.14 7.46
CA LEU A 104 -1.05 -9.09 6.44
C LEU A 104 0.26 -8.30 6.47
N ALA A 105 0.88 -8.02 5.32
CA ALA A 105 1.87 -6.95 5.21
C ALA A 105 1.13 -5.66 4.88
N PHE A 106 1.02 -4.78 5.87
CA PHE A 106 0.21 -3.57 5.77
C PHE A 106 1.07 -2.37 5.39
N GLN A 107 0.63 -1.56 4.41
CA GLN A 107 1.34 -0.36 3.94
C GLN A 107 2.82 -0.65 3.59
N VAL A 108 3.06 -1.59 2.68
CA VAL A 108 4.41 -1.93 2.20
C VAL A 108 5.01 -0.73 1.48
N HIS A 109 6.02 -0.13 2.11
CA HIS A 109 6.79 1.00 1.64
C HIS A 109 8.11 0.51 1.02
N LEU A 110 8.42 1.03 -0.17
CA LEU A 110 9.61 0.70 -0.93
C LEU A 110 10.51 1.92 -1.09
N GLU A 111 11.81 1.69 -0.92
CA GLU A 111 12.85 2.69 -1.14
C GLU A 111 13.90 2.15 -2.11
N LEU A 112 14.49 3.06 -2.90
CA LEU A 112 15.63 2.73 -3.76
C LEU A 112 16.90 3.29 -3.11
N ILE A 113 17.77 2.41 -2.63
CA ILE A 113 18.93 2.77 -1.81
C ILE A 113 20.23 2.62 -2.61
N ASP A 114 21.12 3.60 -2.47
CA ASP A 114 22.53 3.46 -2.83
C ASP A 114 23.23 2.59 -1.77
N PRO A 115 23.69 1.38 -2.11
CA PRO A 115 24.29 0.49 -1.13
C PRO A 115 25.63 0.99 -0.58
N ALA A 116 26.32 1.90 -1.27
CA ALA A 116 27.61 2.43 -0.85
C ALA A 116 27.46 3.50 0.24
N THR A 117 26.43 4.33 0.14
CA THR A 117 26.19 5.46 1.06
C THR A 117 25.09 5.18 2.07
N GLY A 118 24.18 4.25 1.77
CA GLY A 118 22.97 3.99 2.55
C GLY A 118 21.87 5.03 2.35
N ALA A 119 22.09 6.01 1.46
CA ALA A 119 21.12 7.07 1.17
C ALA A 119 20.06 6.60 0.16
N GLU A 120 18.87 7.17 0.28
CA GLU A 120 17.83 7.01 -0.74
C GLU A 120 18.21 7.76 -2.03
N ILE A 121 18.02 7.09 -3.15
CA ILE A 121 18.20 7.64 -4.49
C ILE A 121 16.91 8.34 -4.88
N LEU A 122 17.00 9.64 -5.17
CA LEU A 122 15.88 10.47 -5.59
C LEU A 122 16.28 11.37 -6.78
N PRO A 123 15.33 11.74 -7.67
CA PRO A 123 13.94 11.31 -7.68
C PRO A 123 13.76 9.88 -8.23
N VAL A 124 12.69 9.22 -7.80
CA VAL A 124 12.24 7.92 -8.30
C VAL A 124 10.75 7.95 -8.63
N TYR A 125 10.32 7.13 -9.58
CA TYR A 125 8.92 6.93 -9.92
C TYR A 125 8.61 5.43 -9.85
N TRP A 126 7.82 5.05 -8.85
CA TRP A 126 7.30 3.72 -8.65
C TRP A 126 6.00 3.53 -9.44
N ASP A 127 5.79 2.34 -10.01
CA ASP A 127 4.47 1.98 -10.56
C ASP A 127 3.44 1.70 -9.45
N ASP A 128 3.89 1.28 -8.27
CA ASP A 128 3.12 1.24 -7.04
C ASP A 128 4.03 1.30 -5.79
N ASN A 129 3.52 1.88 -4.71
CA ASN A 129 4.17 1.98 -3.40
C ASN A 129 3.09 2.16 -2.32
N TYR A 130 3.37 1.82 -1.06
CA TYR A 130 2.37 1.80 0.04
C TYR A 130 1.19 0.86 -0.22
N PHE A 131 1.47 -0.37 -0.67
CA PHE A 131 0.45 -1.37 -0.98
C PHE A 131 0.42 -2.52 0.04
N GLU A 132 -0.61 -3.36 -0.01
CA GLU A 132 -0.75 -4.52 0.86
C GLU A 132 -0.43 -5.84 0.18
N LEU A 133 0.06 -6.79 0.97
CA LEU A 133 0.23 -8.20 0.57
C LEU A 133 -0.39 -9.11 1.63
N LEU A 134 -1.35 -9.94 1.26
CA LEU A 134 -1.81 -11.04 2.11
C LEU A 134 -0.71 -12.11 2.26
N PRO A 135 -0.80 -13.00 3.26
CA PRO A 135 0.15 -14.11 3.40
C PRO A 135 0.30 -14.91 2.11
N GLY A 136 1.53 -15.05 1.63
CA GLY A 136 1.88 -15.76 0.39
C GLY A 136 1.63 -14.98 -0.90
N GLU A 137 1.08 -13.75 -0.84
CA GLU A 137 1.01 -12.90 -2.03
C GLU A 137 2.35 -12.25 -2.33
N GLU A 138 2.57 -12.04 -3.63
CA GLU A 138 3.72 -11.31 -4.16
C GLU A 138 3.27 -10.26 -5.16
N ARG A 139 4.15 -9.29 -5.40
CA ARG A 139 3.92 -8.22 -6.36
C ARG A 139 5.20 -7.84 -7.08
N GLY A 140 5.15 -7.88 -8.40
CA GLY A 140 6.16 -7.28 -9.27
C GLY A 140 5.98 -5.77 -9.28
N ILE A 141 7.07 -5.05 -9.03
CA ILE A 141 7.12 -3.60 -8.94
C ILE A 141 8.23 -3.09 -9.84
N SER A 142 7.95 -1.98 -10.52
CA SER A 142 8.92 -1.25 -11.33
C SER A 142 9.21 0.12 -10.71
N VAL A 143 10.49 0.46 -10.60
CA VAL A 143 10.94 1.81 -10.25
C VAL A 143 11.80 2.36 -11.37
N SER A 144 11.57 3.63 -11.70
CA SER A 144 12.38 4.37 -12.65
C SER A 144 13.10 5.54 -11.99
N THR A 145 14.33 5.79 -12.41
CA THR A 145 15.17 6.89 -11.92
C THR A 145 16.13 7.36 -13.02
N ALA A 146 16.81 8.49 -12.78
CA ALA A 146 17.90 8.93 -13.63
C ALA A 146 18.99 7.83 -13.68
N ARG A 147 19.77 7.80 -14.77
CA ARG A 147 20.86 6.83 -14.89
C ARG A 147 21.79 6.96 -13.68
N THR A 148 21.98 5.84 -12.99
CA THR A 148 22.88 5.73 -11.85
C THR A 148 24.13 4.93 -12.22
N THR A 149 25.27 5.35 -11.65
CA THR A 149 26.56 4.65 -11.78
C THR A 149 26.72 3.54 -10.73
N VAL A 150 25.86 3.52 -9.70
CA VAL A 150 25.82 2.46 -8.70
C VAL A 150 24.78 1.40 -9.08
N ARG A 151 24.95 0.17 -8.62
CA ARG A 151 23.89 -0.85 -8.67
C ARG A 151 22.99 -0.65 -7.45
N PRO A 152 21.80 -0.08 -7.59
CA PRO A 152 20.96 0.23 -6.44
C PRO A 152 20.35 -1.04 -5.85
N ARG A 153 19.85 -0.92 -4.61
CA ARG A 153 19.12 -1.95 -3.89
C ARG A 153 17.72 -1.45 -3.59
N VAL A 154 16.72 -2.32 -3.71
CA VAL A 154 15.37 -2.01 -3.22
C VAL A 154 15.23 -2.56 -1.81
N THR A 155 14.77 -1.73 -0.89
CA THR A 155 14.33 -2.17 0.43
C THR A 155 12.81 -2.13 0.51
N ALA A 156 12.24 -3.03 1.30
CA ALA A 156 10.80 -3.09 1.52
C ALA A 156 10.52 -3.21 3.02
N GLU A 157 9.68 -2.34 3.54
CA GLU A 157 9.20 -2.40 4.93
C GLU A 157 7.67 -2.35 4.93
N ALA A 158 7.03 -2.98 5.90
CA ALA A 158 5.61 -2.82 6.16
C ALA A 158 5.43 -2.16 7.53
N TRP A 159 4.26 -1.58 7.77
CA TRP A 159 3.85 -1.06 9.07
C TRP A 159 4.13 -2.04 10.22
N ASN A 160 3.93 -3.33 9.96
CA ASN A 160 4.10 -4.44 10.89
C ASN A 160 5.21 -5.41 10.46
N SER A 161 6.29 -4.93 9.83
CA SER A 161 7.48 -5.76 9.58
C SER A 161 8.78 -4.98 9.76
N ALA A 162 9.85 -5.69 10.10
CA ALA A 162 11.19 -5.13 9.92
C ALA A 162 11.50 -4.94 8.41
N PRO A 163 12.45 -4.06 8.04
CA PRO A 163 12.85 -3.88 6.65
C PRO A 163 13.50 -5.14 6.05
N ALA A 164 13.00 -5.59 4.90
CA ALA A 164 13.60 -6.56 4.01
C ALA A 164 14.50 -5.87 2.97
N ARG A 165 15.55 -6.56 2.52
CA ARG A 165 16.62 -5.99 1.67
C ARG A 165 17.07 -6.96 0.59
#